data_AF-A0A8T4XV41-F1
#
_entry.id   AF-A0A8T4XV41-F1
#
_cell.length_a   1.000
_cell.length_b   1.000
_cell.length_c   1.000
_cell.angle_alpha   90.00
_cell.angle_beta   90.00
_cell.angle_gamma   90.00
#
_symmetry.space_group_name_H-M   'P 1'
#
loop_
_entity.id
_entity.type
_entity.pdbx_description
1 polymer ?
#
loop_
_entity_poly.entity_id
_entity_poly.type
_entity_poly.pdbx_seq_one_letter_code
_entity_poly.pdbx_strand_id
1 'polypeptide(L)'
;MTLCIQVPKKKGQDAITLLRRMKIIDTSYQILRKGEFLCIPILRNPSSEELDTCIGKDWKIFEASFPKASKRPRCLRDALAPSLPKEALSRLPKSLDIIGDIAILRLPESLWEFRNS
;
A
#
# COMPACT_ATOMS: atom_id res chain seq x y z
N MET A 1 -7.53 -12.37 6.99
CA MET A 1 -7.32 -11.87 8.36
C MET A 1 -5.87 -11.49 8.50
N THR A 2 -5.54 -10.47 9.28
CA THR A 2 -4.15 -10.04 9.51
C THR A 2 -3.99 -9.57 10.95
N LEU A 3 -2.77 -9.62 11.45
CA LEU A 3 -2.41 -9.06 12.75
C LEU A 3 -2.46 -7.54 12.67
N CYS A 4 -2.98 -6.89 13.70
CA CYS A 4 -3.01 -5.43 13.76
C CYS A 4 -2.73 -4.93 15.16
N ILE A 5 -2.22 -3.70 15.23
CA ILE A 5 -2.08 -2.94 16.45
C ILE A 5 -3.12 -1.82 16.46
N GLN A 6 -3.89 -1.75 17.54
CA GLN A 6 -4.82 -0.68 17.83
C GLN A 6 -4.16 0.32 18.78
N VAL A 7 -4.21 1.59 18.41
CA VAL A 7 -3.66 2.71 19.18
C VAL A 7 -4.66 3.87 19.21
N PRO A 8 -4.65 4.72 20.25
CA PRO A 8 -5.41 5.97 20.26
C PRO A 8 -5.04 6.84 19.07
N LYS A 9 -6.02 7.50 18.45
CA LYS A 9 -5.79 8.43 17.33
C LYS A 9 -4.76 9.51 17.64
N LYS A 10 -4.74 10.01 18.88
CA LYS A 10 -3.77 11.00 19.37
C LYS A 10 -2.31 10.54 19.21
N LYS A 11 -2.08 9.23 19.20
CA LYS A 11 -0.77 8.58 19.05
C LYS A 11 -0.61 7.86 17.71
N GLY A 12 -1.59 8.00 16.81
CA GLY A 12 -1.61 7.25 15.54
C GLY A 12 -0.45 7.60 14.62
N GLN A 13 -0.07 8.88 14.53
CA GLN A 13 1.05 9.30 13.68
C GLN A 13 2.40 8.82 14.24
N ASP A 14 2.59 8.89 15.56
CA ASP A 14 3.78 8.39 16.23
C ASP A 14 3.92 6.88 16.03
N ALA A 15 2.82 6.14 16.22
CA ALA A 15 2.75 4.71 15.97
C ALA A 15 3.08 4.38 14.51
N ILE A 16 2.44 5.03 13.53
CA ILE A 16 2.75 4.80 12.11
C ILE A 16 4.22 5.07 11.82
N THR A 17 4.79 6.15 12.35
CA THR A 17 6.19 6.52 12.11
C THR A 17 7.14 5.47 12.68
N LEU A 18 6.91 5.02 13.91
CA LEU A 18 7.67 3.95 14.54
C LEU A 18 7.57 2.64 13.75
N LEU A 19 6.34 2.19 13.45
CA LEU A 19 6.11 0.93 12.74
C LEU A 19 6.66 0.95 11.30
N ARG A 20 6.66 2.13 10.64
CA ARG A 20 7.34 2.33 9.34
C ARG A 20 8.84 2.20 9.47
N ARG A 21 9.46 2.82 10.49
CA ARG A 21 10.90 2.71 10.75
C ARG A 21 11.32 1.25 10.97
N MET A 22 10.49 0.49 11.68
CA MET A 22 10.66 -0.94 11.91
C MET A 22 10.34 -1.83 10.69
N LYS A 23 9.78 -1.24 9.62
CA LYS A 23 9.31 -1.94 8.40
C LYS A 23 8.32 -3.08 8.69
N ILE A 24 7.47 -2.92 9.71
CA ILE A 24 6.51 -3.96 10.11
C ILE A 24 5.07 -3.65 9.73
N ILE A 25 4.78 -2.53 9.06
CA ILE A 25 3.43 -2.25 8.55
C ILE A 25 3.13 -3.16 7.35
N ASP A 26 2.01 -3.87 7.40
CA ASP A 26 1.52 -4.64 6.26
C ASP A 26 0.76 -3.72 5.28
N THR A 27 1.48 -3.26 4.26
CA THR A 27 0.93 -2.36 3.21
C THR A 27 -0.08 -3.03 2.27
N SER A 28 -0.32 -4.33 2.41
CA SER A 28 -1.34 -5.07 1.64
C SER A 28 -2.76 -4.72 2.09
N TYR A 29 -2.91 -4.13 3.27
CA TYR A 29 -4.17 -3.77 3.90
C TYR A 29 -4.24 -2.27 4.20
N GLN A 30 -5.46 -1.73 4.25
CA GLN A 30 -5.65 -0.32 4.62
C GLN A 30 -5.53 -0.13 6.14
N ILE A 31 -5.03 1.03 6.58
CA ILE A 31 -5.12 1.42 7.99
C ILE A 31 -6.57 1.83 8.27
N LEU A 32 -7.18 1.26 9.31
CA LEU A 32 -8.58 1.52 9.68
C LEU A 32 -8.68 2.55 10.80
N ARG A 33 -9.66 3.44 10.69
CA ARG A 33 -10.06 4.37 11.76
C ARG A 33 -11.35 3.85 12.37
N LYS A 34 -11.35 3.54 13.67
CA LYS A 34 -12.53 3.07 14.42
C LYS A 34 -12.74 3.94 15.65
N GLY A 35 -13.67 4.89 15.57
CA GLY A 35 -13.95 5.83 16.65
C GLY A 35 -12.69 6.62 17.04
N GLU A 36 -12.30 6.53 18.31
CA GLU A 36 -11.09 7.18 18.86
C GLU A 36 -9.79 6.40 18.65
N PHE A 37 -9.87 5.26 17.96
CA PHE A 37 -8.73 4.38 17.72
C PHE A 37 -8.35 4.29 16.25
N LEU A 38 -7.09 3.98 16.02
CA LEU A 38 -6.49 3.65 14.74
C LEU A 38 -6.00 2.21 14.80
N CYS A 39 -6.41 1.37 13.85
CA CYS A 39 -5.95 -0.01 13.72
C CYS A 39 -4.99 -0.10 12.53
N ILE A 40 -3.74 -0.45 12.80
CA ILE A 40 -2.65 -0.50 11.82
C ILE A 40 -2.31 -1.99 11.58
N PRO A 41 -2.44 -2.51 10.35
CA PRO A 41 -2.07 -3.89 10.04
C PRO A 41 -0.54 -4.05 10.08
N ILE A 42 -0.07 -5.16 10.67
CA ILE A 42 1.35 -5.43 10.92
C ILE A 42 1.76 -6.84 10.48
N LEU A 43 3.00 -7.00 10.03
CA LEU A 43 3.57 -8.25 9.53
C LEU A 43 4.06 -9.18 10.66
N ARG A 44 4.40 -8.62 11.82
CA ARG A 44 4.91 -9.33 13.00
C ARG A 44 4.69 -8.50 14.27
N ASN A 45 4.79 -9.13 15.43
CA ASN A 45 4.74 -8.42 16.72
C ASN A 45 5.93 -7.44 16.86
N PRO A 46 5.70 -6.19 17.29
CA PRO A 46 6.77 -5.28 17.70
C PRO A 46 7.27 -5.62 19.11
N SER A 47 8.46 -5.14 19.47
CA SER A 47 8.98 -5.22 20.83
C SER A 47 8.17 -4.31 21.76
N SER A 48 7.73 -4.81 22.91
CA SER A 48 6.88 -4.06 23.86
C SER A 48 7.54 -2.78 24.37
N GLU A 49 8.84 -2.80 24.63
CA GLU A 49 9.60 -1.65 25.15
C GLU A 49 9.56 -0.42 24.22
N GLU A 50 9.67 -0.64 22.91
CA GLU A 50 9.65 0.45 21.92
C GLU A 50 8.25 1.05 21.77
N LEU A 51 7.21 0.21 21.87
CA LEU A 51 5.82 0.66 21.81
C LEU A 51 5.45 1.49 23.04
N ASP A 52 5.82 1.01 24.23
CA ASP A 52 5.50 1.69 25.48
C ASP A 52 6.18 3.06 25.56
N THR A 53 7.41 3.17 25.06
CA THR A 53 8.18 4.42 25.06
C THR A 53 7.60 5.46 24.08
N CYS A 54 7.16 5.06 22.90
CA CYS A 54 6.68 6.01 21.87
C CYS A 54 5.17 6.26 21.92
N ILE A 55 4.38 5.21 22.14
CA ILE A 55 2.92 5.22 21.98
C ILE A 55 2.19 5.19 23.33
N GLY A 56 2.92 4.91 24.43
CA GLY A 56 2.36 4.71 25.77
C GLY A 56 1.86 3.28 25.98
N LYS A 57 1.13 3.04 27.07
CA LYS A 57 0.61 1.68 27.41
C LYS A 57 -0.76 1.38 26.82
N ASP A 58 -1.40 2.36 26.19
CA ASP A 58 -2.73 2.23 25.60
C ASP A 58 -2.62 1.68 24.17
N TRP A 59 -2.21 0.43 24.02
CA TRP A 59 -2.25 -0.26 22.73
C TRP A 59 -2.65 -1.72 22.90
N LYS A 60 -3.21 -2.31 21.85
CA LYS A 60 -3.61 -3.72 21.83
C LYS A 60 -3.25 -4.35 20.50
N ILE A 61 -2.77 -5.58 20.53
CA ILE A 61 -2.53 -6.39 19.34
C ILE A 61 -3.63 -7.44 19.25
N PHE A 62 -4.24 -7.58 18.09
CA PHE A 62 -5.23 -8.62 17.82
C PHE A 62 -5.30 -8.93 16.32
N GLU A 63 -5.86 -10.09 16.00
CA GLU A 63 -6.19 -10.43 14.62
C GLU A 63 -7.55 -9.87 14.22
N ALA A 64 -7.62 -9.28 13.03
CA ALA A 64 -8.89 -8.81 12.48
C ALA A 64 -8.94 -8.92 10.96
N SER A 65 -10.16 -8.81 10.44
CA SER A 65 -10.37 -8.66 9.00
C SER A 65 -10.16 -7.20 8.60
N PHE A 66 -9.29 -6.99 7.62
CA PHE A 66 -8.99 -5.69 7.05
C PHE A 66 -9.29 -5.68 5.55
N PRO A 67 -9.81 -4.56 5.02
CA PRO A 67 -9.92 -4.39 3.58
C PRO A 67 -8.51 -4.35 2.98
N LYS A 68 -8.34 -5.07 1.86
CA LYS A 68 -7.10 -4.97 1.08
C LYS A 68 -6.92 -3.53 0.65
N ALA A 69 -5.68 -3.04 0.72
CA ALA A 69 -5.34 -1.79 0.10
C ALA A 69 -5.60 -1.92 -1.40
N SER A 70 -6.44 -1.04 -1.95
CA SER A 70 -6.54 -0.87 -3.40
C SER A 70 -5.14 -0.51 -3.87
N LYS A 71 -4.47 -1.42 -4.57
CA LYS A 71 -3.21 -1.11 -5.24
C LYS A 71 -3.54 -0.06 -6.28
N ARG A 72 -3.36 1.23 -5.94
CA ARG A 72 -3.21 2.23 -6.99
C ARG A 72 -1.99 1.79 -7.78
N PRO A 73 -2.10 1.57 -9.10
CA PRO A 73 -0.94 1.21 -9.88
C PRO A 73 0.11 2.30 -9.69
N ARG A 74 1.30 1.93 -9.20
CA ARG A 74 2.36 2.90 -8.91
C ARG A 74 3.10 3.30 -10.18
N CYS A 75 2.92 2.50 -11.22
CA CYS A 75 3.48 2.73 -12.54
C CYS A 75 2.53 2.17 -13.61
N LEU A 76 2.74 2.59 -14.85
CA LEU A 76 2.01 2.10 -16.02
C LEU A 76 1.97 0.57 -16.10
N ARG A 77 3.07 -0.10 -15.74
CA ARG A 77 3.13 -1.58 -15.75
C ARG A 77 2.15 -2.20 -14.76
N ASP A 78 2.03 -1.65 -13.55
CA ASP A 78 1.06 -2.13 -12.57
C ASP A 78 -0.38 -1.94 -13.06
N ALA A 79 -0.63 -0.85 -13.79
CA ALA A 79 -1.96 -0.54 -14.34
C ALA A 79 -2.35 -1.49 -15.46
N LEU A 80 -1.40 -1.86 -16.32
CA LEU A 80 -1.64 -2.66 -17.51
C LEU A 80 -1.38 -4.17 -17.30
N ALA A 81 -0.74 -4.56 -16.19
CA ALA A 81 -0.49 -5.97 -15.86
C ALA A 81 -1.72 -6.89 -15.87
N PRO A 82 -2.92 -6.42 -15.48
CA PRO A 82 -4.13 -7.24 -15.58
C PRO A 82 -4.62 -7.47 -17.01
N SER A 83 -4.27 -6.60 -17.95
CA SER A 83 -4.80 -6.58 -19.32
C SER A 83 -3.80 -7.03 -20.39
N LEU A 84 -2.51 -7.14 -20.05
CA LEU A 84 -1.44 -7.49 -21.00
C LEU A 84 -0.69 -8.77 -20.58
N PRO A 85 -0.35 -9.65 -21.53
CA PRO A 85 0.57 -10.77 -21.30
C PRO A 85 1.94 -10.30 -20.78
N LYS A 86 2.65 -11.17 -20.06
CA LYS A 86 3.97 -10.85 -19.47
C LYS A 86 4.99 -10.43 -20.54
N GLU A 87 4.94 -11.07 -21.69
CA GLU A 87 5.78 -10.81 -22.86
C GLU A 87 5.54 -9.39 -23.38
N ALA A 88 4.27 -8.96 -23.42
CA ALA A 88 3.87 -7.60 -23.84
C ALA A 88 4.27 -6.54 -22.79
N LEU A 89 4.10 -6.83 -21.49
CA LEU A 89 4.49 -5.93 -20.40
C LEU A 89 5.99 -5.59 -20.41
N SER A 90 6.83 -6.55 -20.83
CA SER A 90 8.28 -6.35 -20.92
C SER A 90 8.68 -5.30 -21.96
N ARG A 91 7.82 -5.08 -22.96
CA ARG A 91 8.01 -4.17 -24.09
C ARG A 91 7.36 -2.81 -23.88
N LEU A 92 6.66 -2.62 -22.76
CA LEU A 92 6.05 -1.35 -22.42
C LEU A 92 7.12 -0.26 -22.30
N PRO A 93 6.88 0.94 -22.85
CA PRO A 93 7.77 2.07 -22.67
C PRO A 93 7.90 2.42 -21.19
N LYS A 94 9.10 2.85 -20.80
CA LYS A 94 9.40 3.27 -19.42
C LYS A 94 8.93 4.69 -19.12
N SER A 95 8.69 5.50 -20.16
CA SER A 95 8.30 6.91 -20.06
C SER A 95 6.96 7.18 -20.74
N LEU A 96 6.28 8.18 -20.20
CA LEU A 96 4.94 8.66 -20.53
C LEU A 96 4.99 10.17 -20.33
N ASP A 97 4.40 10.93 -21.25
CA ASP A 97 4.24 12.38 -21.12
C ASP A 97 2.78 12.69 -20.74
N ILE A 98 2.57 13.46 -19.67
CA ILE A 98 1.23 13.84 -19.19
C ILE A 98 1.01 15.34 -19.46
N ILE A 99 -0.06 15.67 -20.18
CA ILE A 99 -0.47 17.04 -20.50
C ILE A 99 -1.92 17.21 -20.03
N GLY A 100 -2.11 17.90 -18.90
CA GLY A 100 -3.43 18.04 -18.29
C GLY A 100 -4.00 16.68 -17.88
N ASP A 101 -5.13 16.31 -18.45
CA ASP A 101 -5.82 15.02 -18.31
C ASP A 101 -5.46 14.00 -19.41
N ILE A 102 -4.57 14.36 -20.34
CA ILE A 102 -4.14 13.52 -21.46
C ILE A 102 -2.79 12.87 -21.15
N ALA A 103 -2.69 11.56 -21.35
CA ALA A 103 -1.46 10.77 -21.24
C ALA A 103 -1.01 10.32 -22.63
N ILE A 104 0.19 10.72 -23.06
CA ILE A 104 0.79 10.36 -24.35
C ILE A 104 1.82 9.26 -24.14
N LEU A 105 1.59 8.12 -24.78
CA LEU A 105 2.46 6.95 -24.71
C LEU A 105 2.99 6.57 -26.10
N ARG A 106 4.29 6.36 -26.24
CA ARG A 106 4.90 5.81 -27.47
C ARG A 106 4.92 4.28 -27.39
N LEU A 107 3.93 3.62 -28.00
CA LEU A 107 3.89 2.17 -28.10
C LEU A 107 4.76 1.68 -29.28
N PRO A 108 5.64 0.67 -29.08
CA PRO A 108 6.27 -0.02 -30.20
C PRO A 108 5.22 -0.71 -31.07
N GLU A 109 5.48 -0.81 -32.39
CA GLU A 109 4.53 -1.39 -33.38
C GLU A 109 4.00 -2.76 -32.97
N SER A 110 4.90 -3.53 -32.36
CA SER A 110 4.62 -4.86 -31.87
C SER A 110 3.66 -4.97 -30.69
N LEU A 111 3.15 -3.86 -30.17
CA LEU A 111 2.10 -3.80 -29.14
C LEU A 111 0.79 -3.22 -29.71
N TRP A 112 0.71 -2.93 -31.01
CA TRP A 112 -0.48 -2.34 -31.62
C TRP A 112 -1.70 -3.25 -31.57
N GLU A 113 -1.51 -4.57 -31.53
CA GLU A 113 -2.61 -5.55 -31.38
C GLU A 113 -3.40 -5.37 -30.08
N PHE A 114 -2.80 -4.76 -29.05
CA PHE A 114 -3.43 -4.50 -27.75
C PHE A 114 -4.03 -3.08 -27.65
N ARG A 115 -4.02 -2.28 -28.72
CA ARG A 115 -4.41 -0.86 -28.67
C ARG A 115 -5.93 -0.66 -28.47
N ASN A 116 -6.74 -1.59 -28.98
CA ASN A 116 -8.21 -1.46 -29.03
C ASN A 116 -8.93 -2.52 -28.19
N SER A 117 -8.24 -3.16 -27.25
CA SER A 117 -8.74 -4.26 -26.42
C SER A 117 -9.42 -3.79 -25.14
#